data_AF-A0AB73G4U7-F1
#
_entry.id   AF-A0AB73G4U7-F1
#
_cell.length_a   1.000
_cell.length_b   1.000
_cell.length_c   1.000
_cell.angle_alpha   90.00
_cell.angle_beta   90.00
_cell.angle_gamma   90.00
#
_symmetry.space_group_name_H-M   'P 1'
#
loop_
_entity.id
_entity.type
_entity.pdbx_description
1 polymer ?
#
loop_
_entity_poly.entity_id
_entity_poly.type
_entity_poly.pdbx_seq_one_letter_code
_entity_poly.pdbx_strand_id
1 'polypeptide(L)'
;MAVEVLMALVSDADPELAEAATRCLVAHAPQSTDEVLAMLDGPATLRLRVKASGWSGRLAQVPTLMAHLGNRATARLAGTALTWITGSDPDLHGWHAPKPSMPSSDAVDGDDRLPASDPDKPLAWPDADAFARWWHRAGSTLDAGSRHFLGAPLTAHWLAVVMTSGPLPFRHLAAEHWQRMTHGPLFPTNLPAHAQRARFAGFFGEAS
;
A
#
# COMPACT_ATOMS: atom_id res chain seq x y z
N MET A 1 -12.35 20.39 11.31
CA MET A 1 -13.57 19.57 11.21
C MET A 1 -13.32 18.20 10.58
N ALA A 2 -13.20 18.03 9.25
CA ALA A 2 -13.08 16.68 8.66
C ALA A 2 -11.77 15.94 9.02
N VAL A 3 -10.63 16.62 9.04
CA VAL A 3 -9.34 16.03 9.44
C VAL A 3 -9.36 15.61 10.91
N GLU A 4 -9.85 16.46 11.82
CA GLU A 4 -9.92 16.16 13.26
C GLU A 4 -10.78 14.93 13.56
N VAL A 5 -11.92 14.78 12.87
CA VAL A 5 -12.77 13.58 13.02
C VAL A 5 -12.02 12.33 12.54
N LEU A 6 -11.36 12.40 11.39
CA LEU A 6 -10.56 11.27 10.90
C LEU A 6 -9.39 10.95 11.85
N MET A 7 -8.74 11.97 12.44
CA MET A 7 -7.66 11.77 13.41
C MET A 7 -8.16 11.01 14.65
N ALA A 8 -9.35 11.35 15.16
CA ALA A 8 -9.95 10.61 16.27
C ALA A 8 -10.21 9.13 15.92
N LEU A 9 -10.64 8.86 14.67
CA LEU A 9 -10.93 7.51 14.19
C LEU A 9 -9.69 6.63 13.99
N VAL A 10 -8.47 7.19 13.91
CA VAL A 10 -7.23 6.38 13.80
C VAL A 10 -7.06 5.44 15.00
N SER A 11 -7.57 5.83 16.17
CA SER A 11 -7.50 5.05 17.41
C SER A 11 -8.83 4.37 17.76
N ASP A 12 -9.76 4.26 16.81
CA ASP A 12 -11.05 3.62 17.04
C ASP A 12 -10.88 2.12 17.37
N ALA A 13 -11.85 1.58 18.13
CA ALA A 13 -11.87 0.16 18.47
C ALA A 13 -12.25 -0.70 17.25
N ASP A 14 -12.97 -0.14 16.28
CA ASP A 14 -13.25 -0.79 15.00
C ASP A 14 -12.02 -0.69 14.07
N PRO A 15 -11.35 -1.84 13.77
CA PRO A 15 -10.16 -1.84 12.94
C PRO A 15 -10.42 -1.42 11.48
N GLU A 16 -11.62 -1.61 10.95
CA GLU A 16 -11.96 -1.21 9.59
C GLU A 16 -12.09 0.32 9.49
N LEU A 17 -12.72 0.94 10.50
CA LEU A 17 -12.81 2.40 10.59
C LEU A 17 -11.43 3.03 10.80
N ALA A 18 -10.61 2.47 11.70
CA ALA A 18 -9.25 2.93 11.93
C ALA A 18 -8.38 2.84 10.67
N GLU A 19 -8.49 1.73 9.94
CA GLU A 19 -7.78 1.53 8.68
C GLU A 19 -8.22 2.53 7.60
N ALA A 20 -9.53 2.71 7.42
CA ALA A 20 -10.10 3.64 6.44
C ALA A 20 -9.73 5.10 6.76
N ALA A 21 -9.79 5.50 8.03
CA ALA A 21 -9.42 6.84 8.48
C ALA A 21 -7.92 7.11 8.26
N THR A 22 -7.08 6.15 8.67
CA THR A 22 -5.63 6.19 8.45
C THR A 22 -5.31 6.35 6.97
N ARG A 23 -5.92 5.53 6.10
CA ARG A 23 -5.73 5.57 4.66
C ARG A 23 -6.10 6.93 4.08
N CYS A 24 -7.27 7.46 4.44
CA CYS A 24 -7.72 8.77 4.01
C CYS A 24 -6.74 9.88 4.41
N LEU A 25 -6.25 9.86 5.65
CA LEU A 25 -5.33 10.89 6.17
C LEU A 25 -3.97 10.83 5.45
N VAL A 26 -3.30 9.68 5.41
CA VAL A 26 -1.95 9.60 4.81
C VAL A 26 -1.98 9.78 3.29
N ALA A 27 -3.05 9.35 2.61
CA ALA A 27 -3.19 9.52 1.16
C ALA A 27 -3.59 10.95 0.77
N HIS A 28 -4.44 11.62 1.56
CA HIS A 28 -5.14 12.84 1.13
C HIS A 28 -5.02 14.06 2.06
N ALA A 29 -4.35 13.92 3.19
CA ALA A 29 -3.95 15.00 4.09
C ALA A 29 -2.46 14.85 4.45
N PRO A 30 -1.54 15.03 3.48
CA PRO A 30 -0.11 14.74 3.67
C PRO A 30 0.52 15.41 4.89
N GLN A 31 0.03 16.59 5.27
CA GLN A 31 0.45 17.32 6.47
C GLN A 31 0.20 16.57 7.79
N SER A 32 -0.76 15.63 7.81
CA SER A 32 -1.08 14.81 8.98
C SER A 32 -0.32 13.48 9.01
N THR A 33 0.49 13.17 7.99
CA THR A 33 1.13 11.85 7.85
C THR A 33 2.03 11.52 9.05
N ASP A 34 2.87 12.47 9.47
CA ASP A 34 3.83 12.20 10.56
C ASP A 34 3.11 11.98 11.90
N GLU A 35 2.03 12.73 12.14
CA GLU A 35 1.18 12.57 13.32
C GLU A 35 0.46 11.21 13.31
N VAL A 36 -0.14 10.83 12.18
CA VAL A 36 -0.80 9.52 12.03
C VAL A 36 0.19 8.38 12.21
N LEU A 37 1.39 8.47 11.63
CA LEU A 37 2.40 7.44 11.82
C LEU A 37 2.78 7.34 13.31
N ALA A 38 2.98 8.47 14.00
CA ALA A 38 3.28 8.49 15.45
C ALA A 38 2.19 7.83 16.31
N MET A 39 0.91 7.99 15.95
CA MET A 39 -0.20 7.30 16.63
C MET A 39 -0.15 5.78 16.48
N LEU A 40 0.52 5.27 15.44
CA LEU A 40 0.59 3.85 15.09
C LEU A 40 1.89 3.17 15.56
N ASP A 41 2.61 3.72 16.54
CA ASP A 41 3.90 3.21 17.05
C ASP A 41 3.79 1.95 17.95
N GLY A 42 2.60 1.36 18.11
CA GLY A 42 2.36 0.22 18.99
C GLY A 42 2.40 -1.15 18.31
N PRO A 43 2.61 -2.25 19.07
CA PRO A 43 2.61 -3.60 18.51
C PRO A 43 1.25 -4.01 17.90
N ALA A 44 0.15 -3.54 18.48
CA ALA A 44 -1.21 -3.78 17.98
C ALA A 44 -1.48 -3.05 16.64
N THR A 45 -0.86 -1.89 16.45
CA THR A 45 -1.03 -1.03 15.27
C THR A 45 0.06 -1.20 14.22
N LEU A 46 1.05 -2.07 14.48
CA LEU A 46 2.23 -2.29 13.62
C LEU A 46 1.86 -2.58 12.16
N ARG A 47 0.88 -3.45 11.93
CA ARG A 47 0.43 -3.80 10.57
C ARG A 47 -0.17 -2.58 9.87
N LEU A 48 -0.98 -1.79 10.59
CA LEU A 48 -1.57 -0.57 10.06
C LEU A 48 -0.50 0.49 9.80
N ARG A 49 0.54 0.60 10.64
CA ARG A 49 1.70 1.48 10.40
C ARG A 49 2.44 1.13 9.11
N VAL A 50 2.68 -0.16 8.83
CA VAL A 50 3.33 -0.62 7.60
C VAL A 50 2.48 -0.24 6.37
N LYS A 51 1.15 -0.46 6.43
CA LYS A 51 0.21 0.00 5.39
C LYS A 51 0.29 1.51 5.20
N ALA A 52 0.12 2.27 6.27
CA ALA A 52 0.14 3.74 6.29
C ALA A 52 1.44 4.30 5.68
N SER A 53 2.57 3.67 5.98
CA SER A 53 3.87 4.03 5.41
C SER A 53 3.88 3.89 3.89
N GLY A 54 3.38 2.78 3.34
CA GLY A 54 3.23 2.59 1.89
C GLY A 54 2.24 3.58 1.26
N TRP A 55 1.10 3.78 1.91
CA TRP A 55 0.01 4.66 1.45
C TRP A 55 0.39 6.13 1.41
N SER A 56 1.34 6.54 2.26
CA SER A 56 1.87 7.90 2.27
C SER A 56 2.63 8.25 0.98
N GLY A 57 3.14 7.25 0.25
CA GLY A 57 3.97 7.45 -0.93
C GLY A 57 5.32 8.13 -0.67
N ARG A 58 5.74 8.30 0.59
CA ARG A 58 6.97 9.05 0.91
C ARG A 58 8.20 8.17 0.84
N LEU A 59 9.20 8.53 0.03
CA LEU A 59 10.49 7.83 -0.04
C LEU A 59 11.20 7.75 1.32
N ALA A 60 10.97 8.74 2.20
CA ALA A 60 11.50 8.75 3.56
C ALA A 60 11.07 7.53 4.41
N GLN A 61 10.00 6.83 4.03
CA GLN A 61 9.53 5.62 4.71
C GLN A 61 10.23 4.34 4.22
N VAL A 62 10.95 4.38 3.11
CA VAL A 62 11.61 3.20 2.53
C VAL A 62 12.59 2.54 3.51
N PRO A 63 13.49 3.27 4.22
CA PRO A 63 14.38 2.65 5.20
C PRO A 63 13.64 1.91 6.31
N THR A 64 12.55 2.49 6.84
CA THR A 64 11.71 1.85 7.86
C THR A 64 11.05 0.58 7.32
N LEU A 65 10.49 0.63 6.11
CA LEU A 65 9.86 -0.51 5.46
C LEU A 65 10.87 -1.63 5.13
N MET A 66 12.11 -1.28 4.77
CA MET A 66 13.19 -2.26 4.58
C MET A 66 13.49 -3.03 5.87
N ALA A 67 13.47 -2.38 7.04
CA ALA A 67 13.65 -3.05 8.33
C ALA A 67 12.52 -4.08 8.61
N HIS A 68 11.32 -3.88 8.07
CA HIS A 68 10.20 -4.81 8.20
C HIS A 68 10.31 -6.05 7.30
N LEU A 69 11.18 -6.06 6.28
CA LEU A 69 11.35 -7.22 5.39
C LEU A 69 11.92 -8.45 6.12
N GLY A 70 12.71 -8.23 7.18
CA GLY A 70 13.22 -9.30 8.03
C GLY A 70 12.22 -9.83 9.07
N ASN A 71 11.11 -9.14 9.30
CA ASN A 71 10.12 -9.54 10.30
C ASN A 71 9.01 -10.38 9.66
N ARG A 72 8.93 -11.67 10.00
CA ARG A 72 7.95 -12.62 9.44
C ARG A 72 6.50 -12.14 9.48
N ALA A 73 6.09 -11.40 10.52
CA ALA A 73 4.73 -10.92 10.69
C ALA A 73 4.36 -9.74 9.78
N THR A 74 5.37 -9.01 9.27
CA THR A 74 5.18 -7.81 8.44
C THR A 74 5.87 -7.88 7.08
N ALA A 75 6.72 -8.88 6.82
CA ALA A 75 7.59 -8.94 5.64
C ALA A 75 6.81 -8.81 4.32
N ARG A 76 5.79 -9.65 4.14
CA ARG A 76 4.93 -9.62 2.94
C ARG A 76 4.22 -8.28 2.78
N LEU A 77 3.69 -7.73 3.87
CA LEU A 77 3.00 -6.44 3.87
C LEU A 77 3.96 -5.28 3.57
N ALA A 78 5.18 -5.33 4.11
CA ALA A 78 6.22 -4.36 3.83
C ALA A 78 6.68 -4.44 2.37
N GLY A 79 6.73 -5.64 1.79
CA GLY A 79 6.99 -5.82 0.37
C GLY A 79 5.95 -5.10 -0.50
N THR A 80 4.66 -5.26 -0.18
CA THR A 80 3.58 -4.51 -0.84
C THR A 80 3.69 -3.01 -0.62
N ALA A 81 4.00 -2.55 0.59
CA ALA A 81 4.17 -1.13 0.90
C ALA A 81 5.36 -0.50 0.14
N LEU A 82 6.46 -1.24 -0.02
CA LEU A 82 7.59 -0.83 -0.86
C LEU A 82 7.19 -0.79 -2.34
N THR A 83 6.38 -1.73 -2.81
CA THR A 83 5.85 -1.72 -4.19
C THR A 83 5.00 -0.47 -4.42
N TRP A 84 4.18 -0.07 -3.45
CA TRP A 84 3.38 1.15 -3.53
C TRP A 84 4.22 2.41 -3.69
N ILE A 85 5.36 2.50 -3.01
CA ILE A 85 6.22 3.67 -3.10
C ILE A 85 7.09 3.60 -4.36
N THR A 86 7.72 2.45 -4.58
CA THR A 86 8.86 2.32 -5.50
C THR A 86 8.51 1.72 -6.86
N GLY A 87 7.33 1.11 -7.01
CA GLY A 87 6.91 0.38 -8.21
C GLY A 87 7.64 -0.95 -8.41
N SER A 88 8.70 -1.21 -7.65
CA SER A 88 9.39 -2.49 -7.65
C SER A 88 8.55 -3.50 -6.89
N ASP A 89 7.97 -4.44 -7.62
CA ASP A 89 7.22 -5.61 -7.14
C ASP A 89 8.15 -6.85 -6.95
N PRO A 90 8.00 -7.66 -5.87
CA PRO A 90 8.86 -8.81 -5.61
C PRO A 90 8.86 -9.88 -6.70
N ASP A 91 7.67 -10.20 -7.23
CA ASP A 91 7.47 -11.27 -8.21
C ASP A 91 8.01 -10.85 -9.58
N LEU A 92 7.88 -9.56 -9.91
CA LEU A 92 8.29 -9.04 -11.23
C LEU A 92 9.75 -8.60 -11.29
N HIS A 93 10.35 -8.15 -10.18
CA HIS A 93 11.67 -7.52 -10.18
C HIS A 93 12.75 -8.32 -9.46
N GLY A 94 12.49 -9.61 -9.19
CA GLY A 94 13.52 -10.55 -8.76
C GLY A 94 14.00 -10.37 -7.32
N TRP A 95 13.10 -9.92 -6.44
CA TRP A 95 13.34 -9.85 -5.00
C TRP A 95 12.25 -10.57 -4.21
N HIS A 96 11.65 -11.63 -4.78
CA HIS A 96 10.87 -12.59 -4.03
C HIS A 96 11.78 -13.66 -3.39
N ALA A 97 11.34 -14.23 -2.29
CA ALA A 97 11.99 -15.32 -1.57
C ALA A 97 11.04 -16.51 -1.45
N PRO A 98 11.55 -17.73 -1.23
CA PRO A 98 10.73 -18.86 -0.82
C PRO A 98 9.99 -18.56 0.49
N LYS A 99 8.80 -19.15 0.68
CA LYS A 99 8.11 -19.12 1.97
C LYS A 99 9.05 -19.69 3.06
N PRO A 100 9.29 -18.96 4.17
CA PRO A 100 10.16 -19.47 5.22
C PRO A 100 9.56 -20.73 5.87
N SER A 101 10.38 -21.77 6.02
CA SER A 101 10.01 -23.02 6.69
C SER A 101 9.39 -22.72 8.05
N MET A 102 8.24 -23.33 8.33
CA MET A 102 7.68 -23.33 9.68
C MET A 102 8.50 -24.31 10.51
N PRO A 103 8.95 -23.96 11.73
CA PRO A 103 9.29 -25.02 12.67
C PRO A 103 8.06 -25.91 12.83
N SER A 104 8.24 -27.23 12.73
CA SER A 104 7.19 -28.21 13.01
C SER A 104 6.81 -28.08 14.48
N SER A 105 5.82 -27.25 14.81
CA SER A 105 5.10 -27.42 16.06
C SER A 105 4.02 -28.45 15.80
N ASP A 106 4.25 -29.64 16.32
CA ASP A 106 3.29 -30.74 16.36
C ASP A 106 1.98 -30.32 17.06
N ALA A 107 0.96 -31.14 16.78
CA ALA A 107 -0.40 -31.15 17.34
C ALA A 107 -1.42 -30.25 16.63
N VAL A 108 -2.11 -30.91 15.69
CA VAL A 108 -3.57 -30.80 15.52
C VAL A 108 -4.24 -30.75 16.88
N ASP A 109 -4.67 -29.56 17.31
CA ASP A 109 -5.68 -29.45 18.35
C ASP A 109 -7.04 -29.48 17.67
N GLY A 110 -7.91 -30.39 18.12
CA GLY A 110 -9.24 -30.68 17.57
C GLY A 110 -10.24 -29.56 17.84
N ASP A 111 -9.93 -28.34 17.39
CA ASP A 111 -10.85 -27.22 17.37
C ASP A 111 -11.50 -27.14 15.98
N ASP A 112 -12.81 -27.38 15.89
CA ASP A 112 -13.64 -27.23 14.68
C ASP A 112 -13.71 -25.76 14.17
N ARG A 113 -12.90 -24.86 14.74
CA ARG A 113 -12.71 -23.50 14.24
C ARG A 113 -11.96 -23.55 12.92
N LEU A 114 -12.63 -23.08 11.87
CA LEU A 114 -11.99 -22.72 10.60
C LEU A 114 -10.68 -21.97 10.90
N PRO A 115 -9.52 -22.48 10.47
CA PRO A 115 -8.25 -21.82 10.72
C PRO A 115 -8.33 -20.39 10.19
N ALA A 116 -7.90 -19.43 11.00
CA ALA A 116 -7.90 -18.02 10.61
C ALA A 116 -7.22 -17.87 9.24
N SER A 117 -7.94 -17.33 8.26
CA SER A 117 -7.40 -17.14 6.91
C SER A 117 -6.27 -16.13 6.99
N ASP A 118 -5.07 -16.54 6.59
CA ASP A 118 -3.90 -15.67 6.48
C ASP A 118 -4.20 -14.53 5.46
N PRO A 119 -4.36 -13.28 5.91
CA PRO A 119 -4.74 -12.17 5.03
C PRO A 119 -3.63 -11.81 4.03
N ASP A 120 -2.38 -12.19 4.33
CA ASP A 120 -1.22 -11.92 3.48
C ASP A 120 -0.87 -13.14 2.60
N LYS A 121 -1.71 -14.18 2.59
CA LYS A 121 -1.55 -15.35 1.71
C LYS A 121 -1.33 -15.01 0.22
N PRO A 122 -2.00 -14.01 -0.38
CA PRO A 122 -1.77 -13.68 -1.79
C PRO A 122 -0.47 -12.89 -2.02
N LEU A 123 0.23 -12.45 -0.98
CA LEU A 123 1.41 -11.62 -1.09
C LEU A 123 2.69 -12.47 -1.13
N ALA A 124 3.62 -12.09 -2.01
CA ALA A 124 4.93 -12.72 -2.11
C ALA A 124 5.77 -12.50 -0.85
N TRP A 125 6.58 -13.51 -0.51
CA TRP A 125 7.62 -13.35 0.49
C TRP A 125 8.78 -12.54 -0.12
N PRO A 126 9.29 -11.51 0.54
CA PRO A 126 10.37 -10.69 0.01
C PRO A 126 11.75 -11.24 0.35
N ASP A 127 12.72 -11.02 -0.55
CA ASP A 127 14.15 -11.10 -0.28
C ASP A 127 14.66 -9.69 0.09
N ALA A 128 14.96 -9.50 1.38
CA ALA A 128 15.41 -8.23 1.94
C ALA A 128 16.73 -7.74 1.31
N ASP A 129 17.68 -8.65 1.07
CA ASP A 129 18.98 -8.30 0.52
C ASP A 129 18.88 -7.97 -0.97
N ALA A 130 18.04 -8.69 -1.72
CA ALA A 130 17.76 -8.39 -3.12
C ALA A 130 17.11 -7.01 -3.28
N PHE A 131 16.12 -6.70 -2.44
CA PHE A 131 15.52 -5.37 -2.43
C PHE A 131 16.55 -4.29 -2.06
N ALA A 132 17.37 -4.50 -1.03
CA ALA A 132 18.40 -3.54 -0.63
C ALA A 132 19.40 -3.25 -1.77
N ARG A 133 19.83 -4.28 -2.50
CA ARG A 133 20.68 -4.13 -3.70
C ARG A 133 19.97 -3.35 -4.80
N TRP A 134 18.69 -3.62 -5.05
CA TRP A 134 17.89 -2.87 -6.02
C TRP A 134 17.75 -1.40 -5.61
N TRP A 135 17.40 -1.14 -4.35
CA TRP A 135 17.22 0.19 -3.78
C TRP A 135 18.50 1.03 -3.87
N HIS A 136 19.66 0.45 -3.59
CA HIS A 136 20.95 1.14 -3.74
C HIS A 136 21.20 1.61 -5.19
N ARG A 137 20.70 0.88 -6.21
CA ARG A 137 20.91 1.24 -7.63
C ARG A 137 19.85 2.19 -8.18
N ALA A 138 18.60 2.00 -7.79
CA ALA A 138 17.45 2.71 -8.37
C ALA A 138 16.88 3.80 -7.47
N GLY A 139 17.08 3.73 -6.16
CA GLY A 139 16.44 4.64 -5.20
C GLY A 139 16.80 6.11 -5.42
N SER A 140 18.03 6.40 -5.86
CA SER A 140 18.48 7.77 -6.15
C SER A 140 17.84 8.38 -7.40
N THR A 141 17.20 7.59 -8.26
CA THR A 141 16.49 8.11 -9.45
C THR A 141 15.07 8.56 -9.13
N LEU A 142 14.56 8.22 -7.94
CA LEU A 142 13.25 8.64 -7.48
C LEU A 142 13.35 10.01 -6.79
N ASP A 143 12.46 10.93 -7.17
CA ASP A 143 12.42 12.29 -6.62
C ASP A 143 11.99 12.31 -5.14
N ALA A 144 12.90 12.68 -4.24
CA ALA A 144 12.57 12.79 -2.81
C ALA A 144 11.61 13.95 -2.46
N GLY A 145 11.42 14.92 -3.37
CA GLY A 145 10.53 16.07 -3.17
C GLY A 145 9.04 15.78 -3.40
N SER A 146 8.72 14.64 -4.03
CA SER A 146 7.35 14.27 -4.38
C SER A 146 6.88 13.06 -3.60
N ARG A 147 5.55 12.91 -3.49
CA ARG A 147 4.96 11.61 -3.13
C ARG A 147 4.96 10.72 -4.36
N HIS A 148 5.21 9.45 -4.17
CA HIS A 148 5.24 8.44 -5.21
C HIS A 148 4.07 7.49 -5.08
N PHE A 149 3.66 6.97 -6.22
CA PHE A 149 2.74 5.86 -6.31
C PHE A 149 3.23 4.94 -7.41
N LEU A 150 3.48 3.68 -7.10
CA LEU A 150 4.02 2.67 -8.03
C LEU A 150 5.24 3.15 -8.83
N GLY A 151 6.18 3.84 -8.16
CA GLY A 151 7.48 4.19 -8.74
C GLY A 151 7.53 5.48 -9.56
N ALA A 152 6.41 6.21 -9.68
CA ALA A 152 6.39 7.53 -10.30
C ALA A 152 5.78 8.59 -9.38
N PRO A 153 6.09 9.88 -9.60
CA PRO A 153 5.44 10.97 -8.89
C PRO A 153 3.91 10.87 -9.01
N LEU A 154 3.23 11.06 -7.89
CA LEU A 154 1.78 11.04 -7.79
C LEU A 154 1.20 12.24 -8.56
N THR A 155 0.75 11.99 -9.79
CA THR A 155 0.19 12.98 -10.71
C THR A 155 -1.09 12.45 -11.34
N ALA A 156 -1.97 13.33 -11.83
CA ALA A 156 -3.18 12.92 -12.53
C ALA A 156 -2.85 11.99 -13.72
N HIS A 157 -1.91 12.40 -14.57
CA HIS A 157 -1.46 11.59 -15.72
C HIS A 157 -1.04 10.18 -15.30
N TRP A 158 -0.19 10.05 -14.28
CA TRP A 158 0.26 8.74 -13.81
C TRP A 158 -0.88 7.90 -13.23
N LEU A 159 -1.81 8.50 -12.51
CA LEU A 159 -2.98 7.80 -11.97
C LEU A 159 -3.88 7.24 -13.08
N ALA A 160 -4.04 7.98 -14.20
CA ALA A 160 -4.72 7.46 -15.38
C ALA A 160 -3.99 6.26 -15.99
N VAL A 161 -2.66 6.29 -16.08
CA VAL A 161 -1.85 5.13 -16.51
C VAL A 161 -2.07 3.93 -15.59
N VAL A 162 -2.01 4.10 -14.26
CA VAL A 162 -2.22 2.99 -13.32
C VAL A 162 -3.64 2.41 -13.43
N MET A 163 -4.66 3.25 -13.57
CA MET A 163 -6.03 2.78 -13.72
C MET A 163 -6.25 2.02 -15.03
N THR A 164 -5.58 2.43 -16.11
CA THR A 164 -5.75 1.84 -17.45
C THR A 164 -4.94 0.56 -17.66
N SER A 165 -3.65 0.58 -17.32
CA SER A 165 -2.68 -0.50 -17.60
C SER A 165 -2.03 -1.11 -16.36
N GLY A 166 -2.24 -0.53 -15.18
CA GLY A 166 -1.65 -1.03 -13.94
C GLY A 166 -2.36 -2.26 -13.35
N PRO A 167 -1.72 -2.91 -12.35
CA PRO A 167 -2.28 -4.07 -11.65
C PRO A 167 -3.63 -3.76 -10.99
N LEU A 168 -4.57 -4.72 -11.07
CA LEU A 168 -5.93 -4.58 -10.52
C LEU A 168 -5.97 -4.16 -9.04
N PRO A 169 -5.15 -4.72 -8.13
CA PRO A 169 -5.20 -4.36 -6.71
C PRO A 169 -4.95 -2.88 -6.42
N PHE A 170 -4.23 -2.17 -7.30
CA PHE A 170 -3.87 -0.77 -7.09
C PHE A 170 -4.85 0.21 -7.73
N ARG A 171 -5.78 -0.25 -8.58
CA ARG A 171 -6.72 0.63 -9.28
C ARG A 171 -7.66 1.36 -8.35
N HIS A 172 -8.11 0.71 -7.27
CA HIS A 172 -9.00 1.32 -6.29
C HIS A 172 -8.37 2.57 -5.66
N LEU A 173 -7.14 2.44 -5.16
CA LEU A 173 -6.43 3.58 -4.60
C LEU A 173 -6.09 4.63 -5.66
N ALA A 174 -5.72 4.21 -6.88
CA ALA A 174 -5.48 5.14 -7.98
C ALA A 174 -6.73 6.01 -8.28
N ALA A 175 -7.91 5.41 -8.24
CA ALA A 175 -9.18 6.11 -8.42
C ALA A 175 -9.47 7.11 -7.29
N GLU A 176 -9.18 6.75 -6.04
CA GLU A 176 -9.36 7.66 -4.90
C GLU A 176 -8.38 8.85 -4.94
N HIS A 177 -7.11 8.59 -5.27
CA HIS A 177 -6.15 9.66 -5.52
C HIS A 177 -6.62 10.58 -6.66
N TRP A 178 -7.10 10.02 -7.76
CA TRP A 178 -7.62 10.80 -8.88
C TRP A 178 -8.81 11.66 -8.47
N GLN A 179 -9.79 11.06 -7.77
CA GLN A 179 -10.97 11.76 -7.27
C GLN A 179 -10.57 12.96 -6.40
N ARG A 180 -9.59 12.77 -5.51
CA ARG A 180 -9.13 13.83 -4.60
C ARG A 180 -8.32 14.91 -5.29
N MET A 181 -7.57 14.57 -6.34
CA MET A 181 -6.80 15.55 -7.12
C MET A 181 -7.67 16.39 -8.04
N THR A 182 -8.67 15.77 -8.66
CA THR A 182 -9.53 16.44 -9.66
C THR A 182 -10.81 17.00 -9.06
N HIS A 183 -11.14 16.63 -7.82
CA HIS A 183 -12.45 16.86 -7.19
C HIS A 183 -13.63 16.32 -8.01
N GLY A 184 -13.37 15.31 -8.88
CA GLY A 184 -14.35 14.67 -9.72
C GLY A 184 -15.07 13.48 -9.06
N PRO A 185 -15.85 12.69 -9.83
CA PRO A 185 -16.44 11.45 -9.34
C PRO A 185 -15.39 10.36 -9.10
N LEU A 186 -15.67 9.43 -8.18
CA LEU A 186 -14.84 8.24 -7.98
C LEU A 186 -15.03 7.27 -9.15
N PHE A 187 -13.93 6.76 -9.72
CA PHE A 187 -14.01 5.75 -10.78
C PHE A 187 -14.54 4.41 -10.21
N PRO A 188 -15.52 3.76 -10.86
CA PRO A 188 -16.11 2.51 -10.36
C PRO A 188 -15.20 1.30 -10.63
N THR A 189 -14.21 1.12 -9.75
CA THR A 189 -13.19 0.05 -9.81
C THR A 189 -13.72 -1.35 -9.47
N ASN A 190 -14.96 -1.44 -8.97
CA ASN A 190 -15.67 -2.70 -8.72
C ASN A 190 -16.31 -3.32 -9.97
N LEU A 191 -16.36 -2.61 -11.09
CA LEU A 191 -16.89 -3.15 -12.34
C LEU A 191 -15.96 -4.22 -12.94
N PRO A 192 -16.47 -5.16 -13.73
CA PRO A 192 -15.62 -6.08 -14.48
C PRO A 192 -14.62 -5.34 -15.38
N ALA A 193 -13.42 -5.91 -15.58
CA ALA A 193 -12.33 -5.24 -16.29
C ALA A 193 -12.70 -4.70 -17.69
N HIS A 194 -13.54 -5.42 -18.45
CA HIS A 194 -14.00 -4.95 -19.76
C HIS A 194 -14.90 -3.70 -19.65
N ALA A 195 -15.75 -3.63 -18.62
CA ALA A 195 -16.65 -2.52 -18.36
C ALA A 195 -15.91 -1.30 -17.78
N GLN A 196 -14.79 -1.51 -17.08
CA GLN A 196 -13.85 -0.44 -16.74
C GLN A 196 -13.20 0.15 -18.00
N ARG A 197 -12.67 -0.71 -18.88
CA ARG A 197 -11.99 -0.28 -20.12
C ARG A 197 -12.85 0.59 -21.03
N ALA A 198 -14.12 0.22 -21.19
CA ALA A 198 -15.07 1.00 -21.99
C ALA A 198 -15.31 2.43 -21.45
N ARG A 199 -15.03 2.67 -20.15
CA ARG A 199 -15.27 3.96 -19.48
C ARG A 199 -14.03 4.86 -19.40
N PHE A 200 -12.81 4.32 -19.58
CA PHE A 200 -11.58 5.10 -19.41
C PHE A 200 -11.53 6.33 -20.31
N ALA A 201 -11.84 6.19 -21.60
CA ALA A 201 -11.78 7.28 -22.58
C ALA A 201 -12.69 8.47 -22.22
N GLY A 202 -13.88 8.20 -21.68
CA GLY A 202 -14.82 9.25 -21.25
C GLY A 202 -14.55 9.80 -19.84
N PHE A 203 -13.75 9.11 -19.04
CA PHE A 203 -13.52 9.45 -17.64
C PHE A 203 -12.27 10.34 -17.43
N PHE A 204 -11.22 10.12 -18.22
CA PHE A 204 -9.96 10.87 -18.10
C PHE A 204 -9.83 12.06 -19.07
N GLY A 205 -10.93 12.55 -19.66
CA GLY A 205 -10.95 13.51 -20.78
C GLY A 205 -9.80 14.53 -20.83
N GLU A 206 -9.12 14.61 -21.99
CA GLU A 206 -7.94 15.46 -22.31
C GLU A 206 -6.86 15.59 -21.21
N ALA A 207 -6.69 14.62 -20.32
CA ALA A 207 -5.51 14.54 -19.45
C ALA A 207 -4.26 13.96 -20.17
N SER A 208 -4.12 14.26 -21.47
CA SER A 208 -2.98 13.86 -22.32
C SER A 208 -2.09 15.05 -22.63
#